data_AF-A0A8B7Y3C7-F1
#
_entry.id   AF-A0A8B7Y3C7-F1
#
_cell.length_a   1.000
_cell.length_b   1.000
_cell.length_c   1.000
_cell.angle_alpha   90.00
_cell.angle_beta   90.00
_cell.angle_gamma   90.00
#
_symmetry.space_group_name_H-M   'P 1'
#
loop_
_entity.id
_entity.type
_entity.pdbx_description
1 polymer ?
#
loop_
_entity_poly.entity_id
_entity_poly.type
_entity_poly.pdbx_seq_one_letter_code
_entity_poly.pdbx_strand_id
1 'polypeptide(L)'
;MSSLICFRPKQVEEAREHNSPDLDLSDRSISKLVDIPGLFTLKNLTRLTLSHNKLDAVPPHMIELTSLETLNLFNNYIEELPTNLSSMQNLKHLSIGMNRLYALPRGFGSFPKLEILDASYNNLTENSLPGNFFLLETLRALYLSDNDFEIIPEDIGQLTKLEVLALRDNQLIALPKAIGDLPKLKELHIQGNRLTVLPPELGKLDLYSGNTALKAENNPWVPPIASQFQVGVSHVFEYIRSETYKFLYGRHVQAGAAPPPKTNSNAKKTSRREVWGKK
;
A
#
# COMPACT_ATOMS: atom_id res chain seq x y z
N MET A 1 -39.93 -11.24 3.07
CA MET A 1 -40.36 -9.87 2.79
C MET A 1 -39.13 -8.98 2.86
N SER A 2 -38.48 -8.78 1.71
CA SER A 2 -37.25 -8.01 1.60
C SER A 2 -37.59 -6.52 1.59
N SER A 3 -37.38 -5.84 2.71
CA SER A 3 -37.41 -4.38 2.76
C SER A 3 -36.17 -3.86 2.03
N LEU A 4 -36.31 -3.60 0.73
CA LEU A 4 -35.46 -2.69 -0.01
C LEU A 4 -35.60 -1.31 0.64
N ILE A 5 -34.76 -1.03 1.64
CA ILE A 5 -34.57 0.31 2.16
C ILE A 5 -33.93 1.08 1.00
N CYS A 6 -34.76 1.84 0.30
CA CYS A 6 -34.34 2.77 -0.73
C CYS A 6 -33.41 3.80 -0.06
N PHE A 7 -32.11 3.57 -0.14
CA PHE A 7 -31.09 4.50 0.31
C PHE A 7 -31.20 5.73 -0.60
N ARG A 8 -31.93 6.76 -0.14
CA ARG A 8 -31.86 8.11 -0.70
C ARG A 8 -30.86 8.88 0.16
N PRO A 9 -29.60 9.01 -0.24
CA PRO A 9 -28.65 9.80 0.54
C PRO A 9 -29.01 11.27 0.31
N LYS A 10 -29.77 11.84 1.25
CA LYS A 10 -29.97 13.31 1.35
C LYS A 10 -28.65 14.06 1.20
N GLN A 11 -27.55 13.49 1.70
CA GLN A 11 -26.20 14.03 1.58
C GLN A 11 -25.72 14.24 0.13
N VAL A 12 -26.12 13.40 -0.84
CA VAL A 12 -25.74 13.58 -2.25
C VAL A 12 -26.52 14.74 -2.86
N GLU A 13 -27.81 14.86 -2.52
CA GLU A 13 -28.64 16.00 -2.92
C GLU A 13 -28.13 17.29 -2.28
N GLU A 14 -27.84 17.28 -0.98
CA GLU A 14 -27.26 18.40 -0.25
C GLU A 14 -25.91 18.82 -0.82
N ALA A 15 -25.00 17.87 -1.10
CA ALA A 15 -23.71 18.15 -1.72
C ALA A 15 -23.88 18.74 -3.14
N ARG A 16 -24.90 18.31 -3.88
CA ARG A 16 -25.24 18.89 -5.19
C ARG A 16 -25.76 20.32 -5.05
N GLU A 17 -26.69 20.56 -4.14
CA GLU A 17 -27.32 21.87 -3.92
C GLU A 17 -26.32 22.92 -3.40
N HIS A 18 -25.45 22.51 -2.48
CA HIS A 18 -24.44 23.39 -1.88
C HIS A 18 -23.12 23.40 -2.66
N ASN A 19 -23.05 22.66 -3.77
CA ASN A 19 -21.85 22.50 -4.58
C ASN A 19 -20.62 22.10 -3.74
N SER A 20 -20.82 21.18 -2.79
CA SER A 20 -19.81 20.82 -1.81
C SER A 20 -18.67 20.03 -2.46
N PRO A 21 -17.40 20.39 -2.18
CA PRO A 21 -16.24 19.69 -2.73
C PRO A 21 -15.96 18.37 -2.00
N ASP A 22 -16.65 18.11 -0.89
CA ASP A 22 -16.45 16.97 0.00
C ASP A 22 -17.75 16.23 0.21
N LEU A 23 -17.69 14.90 0.12
CA LEU A 23 -18.81 14.02 0.38
C LEU A 23 -18.35 12.84 1.22
N ASP A 24 -18.89 12.76 2.43
CA ASP A 24 -18.63 11.67 3.36
C ASP A 24 -19.84 10.73 3.46
N LEU A 25 -19.61 9.50 3.03
CA LEU A 25 -20.55 8.39 3.04
C LEU A 25 -19.98 7.20 3.84
N SER A 26 -19.13 7.45 4.84
CA SER A 26 -18.63 6.39 5.71
C SER A 26 -19.73 5.71 6.54
N ASP A 27 -19.54 4.44 6.87
CA ASP A 27 -20.40 3.69 7.81
C ASP A 27 -21.89 3.62 7.41
N ARG A 28 -22.18 3.72 6.11
CA ARG A 28 -23.56 3.73 5.58
C ARG A 28 -24.08 2.35 5.16
N SER A 29 -23.29 1.29 5.36
CA SER A 29 -23.61 -0.07 4.87
C SER A 29 -23.88 -0.14 3.36
N ILE A 30 -23.28 0.76 2.58
CA ILE A 30 -23.42 0.79 1.12
C ILE A 30 -22.78 -0.47 0.53
N SER A 31 -23.54 -1.23 -0.24
CA SER A 31 -23.03 -2.42 -0.95
C SER A 31 -22.64 -2.14 -2.40
N LYS A 32 -23.31 -1.19 -3.06
CA LYS A 32 -23.08 -0.87 -4.48
C LYS A 32 -23.09 0.63 -4.70
N LEU A 33 -22.04 1.14 -5.34
CA LEU A 33 -21.94 2.57 -5.69
C LEU A 33 -22.92 2.99 -6.79
N VAL A 34 -23.29 2.07 -7.67
CA VAL A 34 -24.25 2.35 -8.75
C VAL A 34 -25.66 2.64 -8.23
N ASP A 35 -25.97 2.20 -7.02
CA ASP A 35 -27.28 2.40 -6.40
C ASP A 35 -27.41 3.78 -5.75
N ILE A 36 -26.34 4.60 -5.74
CA ILE A 36 -26.30 5.95 -5.18
C ILE A 36 -26.70 6.95 -6.27
N PRO A 37 -27.95 7.45 -6.29
CA PRO A 37 -28.44 8.27 -7.39
C PRO A 37 -27.71 9.61 -7.42
N GLY A 38 -27.22 10.02 -8.59
CA GLY A 38 -26.59 11.33 -8.77
C GLY A 38 -25.14 11.44 -8.31
N LEU A 39 -24.54 10.42 -7.70
CA LEU A 39 -23.14 10.48 -7.22
C LEU A 39 -22.17 10.90 -8.33
N PHE A 40 -22.21 10.21 -9.47
CA PHE A 40 -21.31 10.44 -10.61
C PHE A 40 -21.59 11.74 -11.37
N THR A 41 -22.64 12.48 -11.00
CA THR A 41 -22.95 13.81 -11.55
C THR A 41 -22.27 14.95 -10.79
N LEU A 42 -21.69 14.68 -9.62
CA LEU A 42 -21.01 15.67 -8.78
C LEU A 42 -19.61 16.01 -9.33
N LYS A 43 -19.56 16.77 -10.44
CA LYS A 43 -18.29 17.10 -11.12
C LYS A 43 -17.34 17.98 -10.31
N ASN A 44 -17.84 18.67 -9.28
CA ASN A 44 -17.03 19.53 -8.39
C ASN A 44 -16.49 18.79 -7.16
N LEU A 45 -16.80 17.49 -7.02
CA LEU A 45 -16.34 16.71 -5.89
C LEU A 45 -14.83 16.48 -5.97
N THR A 46 -14.13 16.89 -4.91
CA THR A 46 -12.67 16.76 -4.74
C THR A 46 -12.31 15.67 -3.74
N ARG A 47 -13.17 15.38 -2.75
CA ARG A 47 -12.95 14.31 -1.78
C ARG A 47 -14.21 13.45 -1.61
N LEU A 48 -14.03 12.15 -1.77
CA LEU A 48 -15.08 11.16 -1.57
C LEU A 48 -14.62 10.12 -0.54
N THR A 49 -15.31 10.07 0.59
CA THR A 49 -15.08 9.08 1.65
C THR A 49 -16.19 8.03 1.62
N LEU A 50 -15.79 6.78 1.45
CA LEU A 50 -16.65 5.60 1.37
C LEU A 50 -16.15 4.50 2.33
N SER A 51 -15.41 4.87 3.36
CA SER A 51 -14.80 3.93 4.28
C SER A 51 -15.84 3.20 5.14
N HIS A 52 -15.50 2.01 5.64
CA HIS A 52 -16.37 1.22 6.52
C HIS A 52 -17.75 0.90 5.89
N ASN A 53 -17.77 0.56 4.61
CA ASN A 53 -18.97 0.14 3.90
C ASN A 53 -18.90 -1.36 3.56
N LYS A 54 -19.75 -1.81 2.62
CA LYS A 54 -19.83 -3.20 2.18
C LYS A 54 -19.60 -3.32 0.68
N LEU A 55 -18.82 -2.39 0.09
CA LEU A 55 -18.58 -2.36 -1.35
C LEU A 55 -17.78 -3.59 -1.78
N ASP A 56 -18.30 -4.34 -2.74
CA ASP A 56 -17.63 -5.49 -3.36
C ASP A 56 -16.91 -5.13 -4.67
N ALA A 57 -17.31 -4.04 -5.31
CA ALA A 57 -16.70 -3.54 -6.55
C ALA A 57 -16.71 -2.02 -6.65
N VAL A 58 -15.72 -1.47 -7.35
CA VAL A 58 -15.70 -0.07 -7.79
C VAL A 58 -16.16 0.00 -9.25
N PRO A 59 -17.26 0.70 -9.57
CA PRO A 59 -17.75 0.75 -10.94
C PRO A 59 -16.85 1.62 -11.82
N PRO A 60 -16.72 1.31 -13.13
CA PRO A 60 -15.95 2.11 -14.09
C PRO A 60 -16.38 3.58 -14.17
N HIS A 61 -17.63 3.90 -13.80
CA HIS A 61 -18.19 5.25 -13.77
C HIS A 61 -17.50 6.17 -12.73
N MET A 62 -16.62 5.65 -11.87
CA MET A 62 -15.82 6.47 -10.95
C MET A 62 -15.00 7.55 -11.68
N ILE A 63 -14.60 7.28 -12.93
CA ILE A 63 -13.87 8.21 -13.79
C ILE A 63 -14.63 9.52 -14.07
N GLU A 64 -15.96 9.51 -13.92
CA GLU A 64 -16.82 10.67 -14.14
C GLU A 64 -16.59 11.78 -13.10
N LEU A 65 -16.01 11.47 -11.94
CA LEU A 65 -15.66 12.44 -10.91
C LEU A 65 -14.33 13.13 -11.28
N THR A 66 -14.39 13.97 -12.32
CA THR A 66 -13.20 14.56 -12.97
C THR A 66 -12.35 15.46 -12.07
N SER A 67 -12.92 16.02 -11.01
CA SER A 67 -12.23 16.90 -10.05
C SER A 67 -11.73 16.16 -8.82
N LEU A 68 -11.94 14.83 -8.73
CA LEU A 68 -11.64 14.08 -7.52
C LEU A 68 -10.13 14.01 -7.29
N GLU A 69 -9.70 14.46 -6.11
CA GLU A 69 -8.32 14.45 -5.65
C GLU A 69 -8.08 13.38 -4.57
N THR A 70 -9.08 13.08 -3.75
CA THR A 70 -8.99 12.07 -2.70
C THR A 70 -10.15 11.09 -2.80
N LEU A 71 -9.82 9.80 -2.87
CA LEU A 71 -10.77 8.70 -2.82
C LEU A 71 -10.39 7.76 -1.67
N ASN A 72 -11.28 7.64 -0.69
CA ASN A 72 -11.11 6.74 0.44
C ASN A 72 -12.13 5.60 0.37
N LEU A 73 -11.64 4.39 0.08
CA LEU A 73 -12.38 3.13 0.02
C LEU A 73 -11.95 2.17 1.14
N PHE A 74 -11.30 2.68 2.18
CA PHE A 74 -10.75 1.89 3.27
C PHE A 74 -11.82 1.03 3.97
N ASN A 75 -11.49 -0.20 4.31
CA ASN A 75 -12.37 -1.12 5.03
C ASN A 75 -13.70 -1.39 4.28
N ASN A 76 -13.58 -2.08 3.15
CA ASN A 76 -14.67 -2.58 2.31
C ASN A 76 -14.38 -4.05 1.92
N TYR A 77 -15.09 -4.60 0.93
CA TYR A 77 -14.91 -5.98 0.45
C TYR A 77 -14.45 -6.02 -1.01
N ILE A 78 -13.74 -4.99 -1.48
CA ILE A 78 -13.37 -4.86 -2.89
C ILE A 78 -12.31 -5.91 -3.23
N GLU A 79 -12.59 -6.72 -4.25
CA GLU A 79 -11.67 -7.76 -4.74
C GLU A 79 -10.85 -7.28 -5.96
N GLU A 80 -11.41 -6.37 -6.76
CA GLU A 80 -10.80 -5.82 -7.96
C GLU A 80 -11.09 -4.32 -8.14
N LEU A 81 -10.16 -3.61 -8.79
CA LEU A 81 -10.35 -2.23 -9.23
C LEU A 81 -10.51 -2.19 -10.76
N PRO A 82 -11.34 -1.29 -11.30
CA PRO A 82 -11.51 -1.16 -12.74
C PRO A 82 -10.25 -0.57 -13.39
N THR A 83 -9.94 -1.02 -14.61
CA THR A 83 -8.73 -0.60 -15.35
C THR A 83 -8.68 0.89 -15.67
N ASN A 84 -9.83 1.56 -15.75
CA ASN A 84 -9.92 2.98 -16.05
C ASN A 84 -9.77 3.88 -14.82
N LEU A 85 -9.63 3.33 -13.61
CA LEU A 85 -9.41 4.12 -12.39
C LEU A 85 -8.12 4.93 -12.49
N SER A 86 -7.08 4.37 -13.13
CA SER A 86 -5.79 5.05 -13.36
C SER A 86 -5.86 6.26 -14.30
N SER A 87 -6.97 6.44 -15.02
CA SER A 87 -7.18 7.57 -15.92
C SER A 87 -7.69 8.83 -15.22
N MET A 88 -7.92 8.79 -13.91
CA MET A 88 -8.39 9.95 -13.13
C MET A 88 -7.30 11.04 -13.08
N GLN A 89 -7.58 12.18 -13.71
CA GLN A 89 -6.58 13.23 -13.99
C GLN A 89 -6.10 14.01 -12.76
N ASN A 90 -6.89 14.01 -11.69
CA ASN A 90 -6.64 14.82 -10.51
C ASN A 90 -6.44 14.01 -9.23
N LEU A 91 -6.56 12.68 -9.28
CA LEU A 91 -6.48 11.85 -8.09
C LEU A 91 -5.04 11.85 -7.55
N LYS A 92 -4.90 12.36 -6.32
CA LYS A 92 -3.63 12.46 -5.58
C LYS A 92 -3.54 11.41 -4.50
N HIS A 93 -4.65 11.15 -3.79
CA HIS A 93 -4.69 10.25 -2.65
C HIS A 93 -5.71 9.15 -2.89
N LEU A 94 -5.24 7.90 -2.88
CA LEU A 94 -6.08 6.71 -3.00
C LEU A 94 -5.85 5.80 -1.80
N SER A 95 -6.88 5.63 -0.98
CA SER A 95 -6.89 4.60 0.07
C SER A 95 -7.82 3.47 -0.32
N ILE A 96 -7.24 2.29 -0.47
CA ILE A 96 -7.89 1.00 -0.78
C ILE A 96 -7.50 -0.06 0.27
N GLY A 97 -7.02 0.39 1.43
CA GLY A 97 -6.61 -0.48 2.52
C GLY A 97 -7.78 -1.24 3.15
N MET A 98 -7.49 -2.35 3.83
CA MET A 98 -8.51 -3.23 4.43
C MET A 98 -9.59 -3.64 3.42
N ASN A 99 -9.18 -4.19 2.29
CA ASN A 99 -10.06 -4.78 1.28
C ASN A 99 -9.65 -6.24 1.02
N ARG A 100 -10.07 -6.82 -0.10
CA ARG A 100 -9.74 -8.20 -0.50
C ARG A 100 -9.00 -8.24 -1.82
N LEU A 101 -8.29 -7.16 -2.15
CA LEU A 101 -7.62 -7.02 -3.43
C LEU A 101 -6.54 -8.10 -3.58
N TYR A 102 -6.65 -8.87 -4.66
CA TYR A 102 -5.66 -9.89 -5.01
C TYR A 102 -4.79 -9.45 -6.21
N ALA A 103 -5.18 -8.39 -6.92
CA ALA A 103 -4.43 -7.79 -8.01
C ALA A 103 -4.74 -6.29 -8.16
N LEU A 104 -3.78 -5.51 -8.65
CA LEU A 104 -4.00 -4.17 -9.18
C LEU A 104 -4.17 -4.26 -10.72
N PRO A 105 -5.10 -3.51 -11.32
CA PRO A 105 -5.42 -3.64 -12.74
C PRO A 105 -4.27 -3.19 -13.65
N ARG A 106 -4.24 -3.70 -14.88
CA ARG A 106 -3.30 -3.19 -15.90
C ARG A 106 -3.47 -1.70 -16.09
N GLY A 107 -2.36 -0.98 -16.27
CA GLY A 107 -2.40 0.47 -16.41
C GLY A 107 -2.42 1.21 -15.07
N PHE A 108 -2.36 0.53 -13.91
CA PHE A 108 -2.36 1.19 -12.60
C PHE A 108 -1.25 2.23 -12.46
N GLY A 109 -0.10 2.02 -13.09
CA GLY A 109 1.00 2.98 -13.09
C GLY A 109 0.77 4.27 -13.89
N SER A 110 -0.40 4.44 -14.52
CA SER A 110 -0.68 5.59 -15.39
C SER A 110 -1.35 6.77 -14.69
N PHE A 111 -1.49 6.74 -13.35
CA PHE A 111 -2.03 7.89 -12.63
C PHE A 111 -1.13 9.11 -12.80
N PRO A 112 -1.64 10.23 -13.33
CA PRO A 112 -0.80 11.38 -13.64
C PRO A 112 -0.35 12.16 -12.40
N LYS A 113 -1.08 12.07 -11.28
CA LYS A 113 -0.87 12.88 -10.08
C LYS A 113 -0.92 12.11 -8.75
N LEU A 114 -0.90 10.78 -8.77
CA LEU A 114 -1.04 9.99 -7.54
C LEU A 114 0.20 10.14 -6.65
N GLU A 115 0.03 10.79 -5.50
CA GLU A 115 1.07 11.05 -4.51
C GLU A 115 1.04 10.04 -3.36
N ILE A 116 -0.15 9.58 -2.96
CA ILE A 116 -0.33 8.69 -1.81
C ILE A 116 -1.19 7.50 -2.24
N LEU A 117 -0.64 6.30 -2.06
CA LEU A 117 -1.34 5.04 -2.21
C LEU A 117 -1.28 4.24 -0.93
N ASP A 118 -2.44 3.98 -0.33
CA ASP A 118 -2.58 3.00 0.73
C ASP A 118 -3.34 1.77 0.25
N ALA A 119 -2.63 0.66 0.11
CA ALA A 119 -3.16 -0.66 -0.24
C ALA A 119 -2.84 -1.70 0.85
N SER A 120 -2.69 -1.24 2.10
CA SER A 120 -2.40 -2.11 3.25
C SER A 120 -3.58 -3.06 3.57
N TYR A 121 -3.32 -4.18 4.24
CA TYR A 121 -4.35 -5.15 4.65
C TYR A 121 -5.18 -5.67 3.46
N ASN A 122 -4.50 -6.17 2.44
CA ASN A 122 -5.10 -6.82 1.27
C ASN A 122 -4.50 -8.22 1.08
N ASN A 123 -4.64 -8.79 -0.11
CA ASN A 123 -4.14 -10.10 -0.50
C ASN A 123 -3.11 -9.97 -1.64
N LEU A 124 -2.38 -8.86 -1.70
CA LEU A 124 -1.43 -8.57 -2.78
C LEU A 124 -0.13 -9.35 -2.61
N THR A 125 0.44 -9.75 -3.74
CA THR A 125 1.75 -10.39 -3.88
C THR A 125 2.58 -9.62 -4.90
N GLU A 126 3.84 -10.00 -5.10
CA GLU A 126 4.69 -9.45 -6.17
C GLU A 126 4.06 -9.57 -7.57
N ASN A 127 3.27 -10.62 -7.82
CA ASN A 127 2.58 -10.84 -9.09
C ASN A 127 1.28 -10.02 -9.22
N SER A 128 0.83 -9.41 -8.13
CA SER A 128 -0.38 -8.58 -8.09
C SER A 128 -0.12 -7.17 -8.59
N LEU A 129 1.14 -6.73 -8.71
CA LEU A 129 1.50 -5.42 -9.24
C LEU A 129 1.66 -5.50 -10.77
N PRO A 130 0.99 -4.64 -11.56
CA PRO A 130 1.17 -4.63 -13.01
C PRO A 130 2.58 -4.13 -13.38
N GLY A 131 3.10 -4.54 -14.53
CA GLY A 131 4.46 -4.18 -14.95
C GLY A 131 4.75 -2.67 -15.03
N ASN A 132 3.72 -1.83 -15.22
CA ASN A 132 3.88 -0.38 -15.21
C ASN A 132 3.74 0.27 -13.83
N PHE A 133 3.49 -0.49 -12.76
CA PHE A 133 3.23 0.04 -11.40
C PHE A 133 4.30 1.01 -10.92
N PHE A 134 5.57 0.73 -11.22
CA PHE A 134 6.70 1.55 -10.78
C PHE A 134 6.94 2.80 -11.65
N LEU A 135 6.08 3.04 -12.65
CA LEU A 135 6.06 4.28 -13.45
C LEU A 135 5.25 5.41 -12.79
N LEU A 136 4.82 5.25 -11.53
CA LEU A 136 4.14 6.30 -10.76
C LEU A 136 5.14 7.39 -10.32
N GLU A 137 5.53 8.26 -11.26
CA GLU A 137 6.55 9.30 -11.05
C GLU A 137 6.20 10.36 -9.99
N THR A 138 4.94 10.42 -9.56
CA THR A 138 4.45 11.38 -8.56
C THR A 138 4.32 10.77 -7.16
N LEU A 139 4.50 9.46 -7.01
CA LEU A 139 4.25 8.77 -5.74
C LEU A 139 5.27 9.16 -4.67
N ARG A 140 4.76 9.56 -3.51
CA ARG A 140 5.52 10.01 -2.33
C ARG A 140 5.33 9.08 -1.14
N ALA A 141 4.17 8.46 -1.00
CA ALA A 141 3.91 7.50 0.07
C ALA A 141 3.23 6.24 -0.48
N LEU A 142 3.83 5.10 -0.19
CA LEU A 142 3.34 3.78 -0.59
C LEU A 142 3.20 2.89 0.64
N TYR A 143 1.96 2.55 0.97
CA TYR A 143 1.64 1.64 2.07
C TYR A 143 1.12 0.31 1.51
N LEU A 144 1.88 -0.74 1.78
CA LEU A 144 1.63 -2.13 1.37
C LEU A 144 1.70 -3.08 2.58
N SER A 145 1.48 -2.55 3.79
CA SER A 145 1.60 -3.35 5.02
C SER A 145 0.52 -4.43 5.10
N ASP A 146 0.79 -5.56 5.76
CA ASP A 146 -0.13 -6.70 5.90
C ASP A 146 -0.68 -7.19 4.54
N ASN A 147 0.23 -7.55 3.65
CA ASN A 147 -0.02 -8.23 2.38
C ASN A 147 0.80 -9.55 2.34
N ASP A 148 0.95 -10.17 1.18
CA ASP A 148 1.62 -11.47 1.01
C ASP A 148 2.91 -11.35 0.18
N PHE A 149 3.53 -10.17 0.12
CA PHE A 149 4.77 -9.96 -0.63
C PHE A 149 5.90 -10.80 -0.05
N GLU A 150 6.52 -11.63 -0.89
CA GLU A 150 7.76 -12.35 -0.57
C GLU A 150 8.99 -11.61 -1.09
N ILE A 151 8.84 -10.88 -2.19
CA ILE A 151 9.87 -10.07 -2.82
C ILE A 151 9.24 -8.74 -3.28
N ILE A 152 10.01 -7.66 -3.26
CA ILE A 152 9.67 -6.42 -3.97
C ILE A 152 10.55 -6.35 -5.23
N PRO A 153 9.98 -6.14 -6.44
CA PRO A 153 10.75 -6.01 -7.67
C PRO A 153 11.83 -4.91 -7.61
N GLU A 154 12.94 -5.11 -8.32
CA GLU A 154 14.01 -4.10 -8.46
C GLU A 154 13.51 -2.80 -9.10
N ASP A 155 12.41 -2.84 -9.84
CA ASP A 155 11.78 -1.66 -10.43
C ASP A 155 11.31 -0.63 -9.37
N ILE A 156 11.25 -0.98 -8.08
CA ILE A 156 10.95 -0.03 -6.99
C ILE A 156 11.86 1.21 -7.04
N GLY A 157 13.11 1.07 -7.51
CA GLY A 157 14.05 2.19 -7.66
C GLY A 157 13.59 3.28 -8.65
N GLN A 158 12.59 3.01 -9.50
CA GLN A 158 12.01 3.99 -10.42
C GLN A 158 11.15 5.04 -9.68
N LEU A 159 10.68 4.75 -8.47
CA LEU A 159 9.86 5.66 -7.65
C LEU A 159 10.72 6.74 -6.96
N THR A 160 11.44 7.54 -7.75
CA THR A 160 12.45 8.51 -7.26
C THR A 160 11.93 9.61 -6.34
N LYS A 161 10.60 9.83 -6.28
CA LYS A 161 9.95 10.79 -5.36
C LYS A 161 9.45 10.17 -4.07
N LEU A 162 9.58 8.85 -3.89
CA LEU A 162 9.07 8.14 -2.72
C LEU A 162 9.79 8.60 -1.45
N GLU A 163 9.01 9.04 -0.47
CA GLU A 163 9.45 9.49 0.85
C GLU A 163 9.12 8.46 1.95
N VAL A 164 8.00 7.74 1.79
CA VAL A 164 7.53 6.74 2.75
C VAL A 164 7.25 5.43 2.03
N LEU A 165 7.87 4.34 2.51
CA LEU A 165 7.60 2.98 2.08
C LEU A 165 7.27 2.10 3.28
N ALA A 166 6.04 1.61 3.33
CA ALA A 166 5.59 0.72 4.40
C ALA A 166 5.26 -0.68 3.91
N LEU A 167 6.09 -1.64 4.31
CA LEU A 167 6.06 -3.06 3.96
C LEU A 167 5.92 -3.95 5.20
N ARG A 168 5.46 -3.39 6.32
CA ARG A 168 5.30 -4.10 7.59
C ARG A 168 4.38 -5.33 7.44
N ASP A 169 4.66 -6.38 8.20
CA ASP A 169 3.84 -7.59 8.33
C ASP A 169 3.54 -8.28 6.97
N ASN A 170 4.55 -8.32 6.09
CA ASN A 170 4.55 -9.10 4.86
C ASN A 170 5.32 -10.43 5.06
N GLN A 171 5.73 -11.08 3.97
CA GLN A 171 6.51 -12.32 4.00
C GLN A 171 7.90 -12.14 3.36
N LEU A 172 8.42 -10.91 3.38
CA LEU A 172 9.63 -10.52 2.64
C LEU A 172 10.85 -11.32 3.10
N ILE A 173 11.53 -11.95 2.15
CA ILE A 173 12.76 -12.73 2.41
C ILE A 173 14.03 -11.92 2.15
N ALA A 174 13.94 -10.90 1.30
CA ALA A 174 15.00 -9.96 0.97
C ALA A 174 14.41 -8.61 0.56
N LEU A 175 15.22 -7.56 0.64
CA LEU A 175 14.94 -6.27 -0.01
C LEU A 175 15.74 -6.19 -1.32
N PRO A 176 15.18 -5.62 -2.39
CA PRO A 176 15.89 -5.38 -3.64
C PRO A 176 17.03 -4.37 -3.44
N LYS A 177 18.08 -4.47 -4.25
CA LYS A 177 19.22 -3.54 -4.19
C LYS A 177 18.81 -2.12 -4.55
N ALA A 178 17.85 -2.00 -5.48
CA ALA A 178 17.27 -0.74 -5.93
C ALA A 178 16.59 0.08 -4.81
N ILE A 179 16.37 -0.48 -3.62
CA ILE A 179 15.95 0.33 -2.46
C ILE A 179 16.94 1.47 -2.17
N GLY A 180 18.23 1.25 -2.44
CA GLY A 180 19.28 2.25 -2.29
C GLY A 180 19.23 3.37 -3.34
N ASP A 181 18.38 3.23 -4.37
CA ASP A 181 18.22 4.20 -5.46
C ASP A 181 16.97 5.08 -5.26
N LEU A 182 16.42 5.13 -4.04
CA LEU A 182 15.32 6.00 -3.63
C LEU A 182 15.85 7.24 -2.87
N PRO A 183 16.29 8.30 -3.57
CA PRO A 183 17.05 9.40 -2.96
C PRO A 183 16.25 10.26 -1.97
N LYS A 184 14.91 10.18 -2.01
CA LYS A 184 14.02 10.94 -1.13
C LYS A 184 13.43 10.12 0.02
N LEU A 185 13.76 8.83 0.12
CA LEU A 185 13.17 7.97 1.13
C LEU A 185 13.62 8.42 2.53
N LYS A 186 12.63 8.66 3.39
CA LYS A 186 12.81 9.10 4.79
C LYS A 186 12.30 8.04 5.76
N GLU A 187 11.26 7.32 5.39
CA GLU A 187 10.63 6.33 6.26
C GLU A 187 10.55 4.98 5.55
N LEU A 188 11.14 3.95 6.17
CA LEU A 188 11.11 2.57 5.70
C LEU A 188 10.62 1.66 6.83
N HIS A 189 9.45 1.07 6.64
CA HIS A 189 8.84 0.14 7.60
C HIS A 189 8.89 -1.28 7.04
N ILE A 190 9.70 -2.13 7.62
CA ILE A 190 9.92 -3.52 7.19
C ILE A 190 9.73 -4.51 8.36
N GLN A 191 9.07 -4.09 9.44
CA GLN A 191 8.86 -4.94 10.60
C GLN A 191 8.03 -6.17 10.28
N GLY A 192 8.22 -7.26 11.04
CA GLY A 192 7.35 -8.43 10.93
C GLY A 192 7.47 -9.19 9.62
N ASN A 193 8.66 -9.18 9.01
CA ASN A 193 8.99 -9.91 7.79
C ASN A 193 9.91 -11.10 8.10
N ARG A 194 10.48 -11.71 7.05
CA ARG A 194 11.40 -12.86 7.13
C ARG A 194 12.83 -12.45 6.71
N LEU A 195 13.18 -11.19 6.89
CA LEU A 195 14.47 -10.65 6.49
C LEU A 195 15.57 -11.17 7.44
N THR A 196 16.66 -11.65 6.85
CA THR A 196 17.83 -12.15 7.60
C THR A 196 19.00 -11.17 7.54
N VAL A 197 19.10 -10.41 6.45
CA VAL A 197 20.14 -9.42 6.15
C VAL A 197 19.52 -8.24 5.38
N LEU A 198 20.24 -7.12 5.29
CA LEU A 198 19.87 -5.95 4.49
C LEU A 198 20.83 -5.78 3.30
N PRO A 199 20.37 -5.33 2.11
CA PRO A 199 21.28 -5.05 0.99
C PRO A 199 22.25 -3.91 1.37
N PRO A 200 23.56 -4.02 1.09
CA PRO A 200 24.53 -2.95 1.35
C PRO A 200 24.17 -1.61 0.69
N GLU A 201 23.44 -1.67 -0.42
CA GLU A 201 22.94 -0.51 -1.16
C GLU A 201 22.01 0.37 -0.32
N LEU A 202 21.31 -0.19 0.69
CA LEU A 202 20.53 0.58 1.65
C LEU A 202 21.40 1.60 2.40
N GLY A 203 22.70 1.31 2.56
CA GLY A 203 23.66 2.22 3.19
C GLY A 203 23.87 3.54 2.43
N LYS A 204 23.42 3.66 1.17
CA LYS A 204 23.39 4.93 0.43
C LYS A 204 22.40 5.94 1.03
N LEU A 205 21.36 5.45 1.71
CA LEU A 205 20.33 6.27 2.34
C LEU A 205 20.76 6.70 3.75
N ASP A 206 20.07 7.70 4.27
CA ASP A 206 20.14 8.12 5.67
C ASP A 206 18.74 7.95 6.29
N LEU A 207 18.54 6.83 7.00
CA LEU A 207 17.26 6.48 7.65
C LEU A 207 17.38 6.42 9.18
N TYR A 208 18.38 7.10 9.75
CA TYR A 208 18.60 7.13 11.21
C TYR A 208 18.83 8.52 11.78
N SER A 209 18.93 9.55 10.93
CA SER A 209 19.15 10.93 11.36
C SER A 209 17.88 11.79 11.24
N GLY A 210 17.79 12.85 12.06
CA GLY A 210 16.73 13.86 11.93
C GLY A 210 15.30 13.29 11.94
N ASN A 211 14.52 13.64 10.92
CA ASN A 211 13.12 13.21 10.73
C ASN A 211 13.00 11.92 9.88
N THR A 212 13.99 11.03 9.93
CA THR A 212 13.97 9.77 9.19
C THR A 212 13.81 8.58 10.13
N ALA A 213 13.31 7.46 9.60
CA ALA A 213 13.08 6.27 10.40
C ALA A 213 13.20 4.98 9.58
N LEU A 214 14.11 4.10 10.00
CA LEU A 214 14.06 2.67 9.67
C LEU A 214 13.40 1.91 10.82
N LYS A 215 12.31 1.21 10.52
CA LYS A 215 11.66 0.28 11.44
C LYS A 215 11.82 -1.14 10.94
N ALA A 216 12.59 -1.95 11.66
CA ALA A 216 13.07 -3.25 11.20
C ALA A 216 12.90 -4.37 12.24
N GLU A 217 12.11 -4.12 13.28
CA GLU A 217 11.86 -5.05 14.38
C GLU A 217 11.12 -6.32 13.90
N ASN A 218 11.14 -7.38 14.71
CA ASN A 218 10.43 -8.63 14.42
C ASN A 218 10.81 -9.29 13.08
N ASN A 219 12.10 -9.30 12.76
CA ASN A 219 12.69 -10.05 11.65
C ASN A 219 13.75 -11.04 12.19
N PRO A 220 13.95 -12.20 11.56
CA PRO A 220 14.93 -13.20 11.95
C PRO A 220 16.36 -12.81 11.51
N TRP A 221 16.86 -11.66 11.97
CA TRP A 221 18.21 -11.17 11.65
C TRP A 221 19.29 -12.19 12.06
N VAL A 222 20.26 -12.43 11.17
CA VAL A 222 21.40 -13.31 11.48
C VAL A 222 22.57 -12.52 12.07
N PRO A 223 23.39 -13.09 12.98
CA PRO A 223 24.64 -12.46 13.37
C PRO A 223 25.59 -12.31 12.16
N PRO A 224 26.38 -11.21 12.07
CA PRO A 224 26.52 -10.15 13.07
C PRO A 224 25.53 -8.98 12.96
N ILE A 225 24.72 -8.87 11.89
CA ILE A 225 23.81 -7.72 11.71
C ILE A 225 22.75 -7.66 12.82
N ALA A 226 22.31 -8.82 13.33
CA ALA A 226 21.41 -8.90 14.49
C ALA A 226 21.96 -8.15 15.72
N SER A 227 23.27 -8.27 15.99
CA SER A 227 23.91 -7.56 17.10
C SER A 227 23.91 -6.04 16.89
N GLN A 228 24.02 -5.58 15.64
CA GLN A 228 23.99 -4.15 15.34
C GLN A 228 22.61 -3.54 15.59
N PHE A 229 21.54 -4.28 15.28
CA PHE A 229 20.18 -3.85 15.61
C PHE A 229 19.94 -3.67 17.12
N GLN A 230 20.62 -4.44 17.97
CA GLN A 230 20.54 -4.28 19.43
C GLN A 230 21.22 -2.98 19.92
N VAL A 231 22.25 -2.51 19.21
CA VAL A 231 22.94 -1.26 19.55
C VAL A 231 22.15 -0.06 19.03
N GLY A 232 21.66 -0.13 17.79
CA GLY A 232 20.79 0.89 17.22
C GLY A 232 20.94 1.01 15.70
N VAL A 233 19.98 1.71 15.08
CA VAL A 233 19.91 1.84 13.62
C VAL A 233 21.16 2.51 13.03
N SER A 234 21.77 3.49 13.71
CA SER A 234 23.02 4.13 13.26
C SER A 234 24.15 3.11 13.07
N HIS A 235 24.32 2.18 14.01
CA HIS A 235 25.35 1.13 13.95
C HIS A 235 25.06 0.13 12.83
N VAL A 236 23.79 -0.17 12.59
CA VAL A 236 23.38 -0.98 11.42
C VAL A 236 23.86 -0.30 10.14
N PHE A 237 23.65 1.01 9.99
CA PHE A 237 24.07 1.75 8.80
C PHE A 237 25.60 1.82 8.64
N GLU A 238 26.34 2.05 9.73
CA GLU A 238 27.80 1.98 9.70
C GLU A 238 28.29 0.58 9.29
N TYR A 239 27.66 -0.45 9.85
CA TYR A 239 28.02 -1.83 9.56
C TYR A 239 27.73 -2.20 8.10
N ILE A 240 26.54 -1.91 7.58
CA ILE A 240 26.19 -2.28 6.18
C ILE A 240 27.01 -1.55 5.13
N ARG A 241 27.58 -0.39 5.47
CA ARG A 241 28.52 0.36 4.61
C ARG A 241 29.92 -0.25 4.58
N SER A 242 30.29 -1.04 5.58
CA SER A 242 31.64 -1.62 5.70
C SER A 242 31.93 -2.66 4.61
N GLU A 243 33.20 -2.75 4.19
CA GLU A 243 33.66 -3.79 3.26
C GLU A 243 33.49 -5.20 3.83
N THR A 244 33.64 -5.35 5.14
CA THR A 244 33.39 -6.61 5.85
C THR A 244 31.95 -7.07 5.65
N TYR A 245 30.96 -6.19 5.84
CA TYR A 245 29.57 -6.56 5.62
C TYR A 245 29.28 -6.87 4.16
N LYS A 246 29.78 -6.07 3.21
CA LYS A 246 29.60 -6.33 1.77
C LYS A 246 30.09 -7.73 1.38
N PHE A 247 31.26 -8.13 1.90
CA PHE A 247 31.80 -9.47 1.70
C PHE A 247 30.91 -10.56 2.32
N LEU A 248 30.49 -10.40 3.58
CA LEU A 248 29.64 -11.36 4.28
C LEU A 248 28.26 -11.48 3.61
N TYR A 249 27.66 -10.37 3.20
CA TYR A 249 26.41 -10.32 2.46
C TYR A 249 26.53 -11.07 1.14
N GLY A 250 27.61 -10.84 0.38
CA GLY A 250 27.87 -11.57 -0.87
C GLY A 250 27.94 -13.09 -0.66
N ARG A 251 28.62 -13.55 0.39
CA ARG A 251 28.66 -14.99 0.75
C ARG A 251 27.30 -15.52 1.18
N HIS A 252 26.53 -14.75 1.95
CA HIS A 252 25.19 -15.14 2.40
C HIS A 252 24.24 -15.34 1.21
N VAL A 253 24.24 -14.42 0.25
CA VAL A 253 23.44 -14.53 -0.98
C VAL A 253 23.89 -15.71 -1.84
N GLN A 254 25.19 -15.95 -1.99
CA GLN A 254 25.73 -17.08 -2.75
C GLN A 254 25.46 -18.44 -2.09
N ALA A 255 25.42 -18.50 -0.76
CA ALA A 255 25.15 -19.73 -0.02
C ALA A 255 23.72 -20.24 -0.25
N GLY A 256 22.79 -19.36 -0.65
CA GLY A 256 21.43 -19.74 -1.02
C GLY A 256 20.67 -20.45 0.09
N ALA A 257 20.91 -20.09 1.36
CA ALA A 257 20.22 -20.68 2.49
C ALA A 257 18.69 -20.54 2.31
N ALA A 258 17.96 -21.62 2.63
CA ALA A 258 16.51 -21.59 2.54
C ALA A 258 15.95 -20.43 3.37
N PRO A 259 14.98 -19.67 2.84
CA PRO A 259 14.43 -18.54 3.57
C PRO A 259 13.75 -19.04 4.86
N PRO A 260 13.76 -18.24 5.95
CA PRO A 260 13.07 -18.57 7.19
C PRO A 260 11.62 -19.01 6.91
N PRO A 261 11.00 -19.95 7.63
CA PRO A 261 9.66 -20.43 7.28
C PRO A 261 8.62 -19.29 7.29
N LYS A 262 7.57 -19.43 6.46
CA LYS A 262 6.43 -18.49 6.50
C LYS A 262 5.75 -18.59 7.87
N THR A 263 5.48 -17.45 8.48
CA THR A 263 4.66 -17.42 9.70
C THR A 263 3.21 -17.65 9.29
N ASN A 264 2.50 -18.59 9.95
CA ASN A 264 1.09 -18.90 9.66
C ASN A 264 0.15 -17.75 10.12
N SER A 265 0.36 -16.52 9.63
CA SER A 265 -0.50 -15.36 9.89
C SER A 265 -1.77 -15.36 9.04
N ASN A 266 -1.90 -16.29 8.08
CA ASN A 266 -3.06 -16.39 7.18
C ASN A 266 -4.42 -16.44 7.91
N ALA A 267 -4.50 -17.04 9.10
CA ALA A 267 -5.71 -17.08 9.92
C ALA A 267 -6.00 -15.77 10.71
N LYS A 268 -5.02 -14.86 10.78
CA LYS A 268 -5.11 -13.59 11.51
C LYS A 268 -5.43 -12.39 10.63
N LYS A 269 -5.25 -12.49 9.30
CA LYS A 269 -5.51 -11.38 8.36
C LYS A 269 -6.97 -10.96 8.36
N THR A 270 -7.23 -9.71 8.73
CA THR A 270 -8.58 -9.15 8.81
C THR A 270 -9.30 -9.17 7.46
N SER A 271 -8.58 -8.97 6.34
CA SER A 271 -9.12 -9.06 4.97
C SER A 271 -9.69 -10.44 4.62
N ARG A 272 -9.13 -11.51 5.19
CA ARG A 272 -9.50 -12.91 4.94
C ARG A 272 -10.44 -13.50 5.99
N ARG A 273 -10.77 -12.76 7.05
CA ARG A 273 -11.77 -13.20 8.03
C ARG A 273 -13.15 -13.07 7.38
N GLU A 274 -13.89 -14.18 7.32
CA GLU A 274 -15.34 -14.10 7.15
C GLU A 274 -15.88 -13.27 8.32
N VAL A 275 -16.48 -12.11 8.03
CA VAL A 275 -17.14 -11.32 9.08
C VAL A 275 -18.29 -12.17 9.59
N TRP A 276 -18.20 -12.55 10.87
CA TRP A 276 -19.21 -13.31 11.59
C TRP A 276 -20.53 -12.52 11.55
N GLY A 277 -21.42 -12.92 10.65
CA GLY A 277 -22.65 -12.19 10.37
C GLY A 277 -23.55 -12.87 9.34
N LYS A 278 -23.53 -14.21 9.29
CA LYS A 278 -24.65 -15.00 8.75
C LYS A 278 -25.49 -15.49 9.93
N LYS A 279 -26.42 -14.67 10.40
CA LYS A 279 -27.68 -15.10 11.02
C LYS A 279 -28.75 -14.09 10.66
#